data_AF-A0A967Z3J8-F1
#
_entry.id   AF-A0A967Z3J8-F1
#
_cell.length_a   1.000
_cell.length_b   1.000
_cell.length_c   1.000
_cell.angle_alpha   90.00
_cell.angle_beta   90.00
_cell.angle_gamma   90.00
#
_symmetry.space_group_name_H-M   'P 1'
#
loop_
_entity.id
_entity.type
_entity.pdbx_description
1 polymer ?
#
loop_
_entity_poly.entity_id
_entity_poly.type
_entity_poly.pdbx_seq_one_letter_code
_entity_poly.pdbx_strand_id
1 'polypeptide(L)'
;MPFKSVFRGARFESLPYAELEVRTIAENFEKATVVIGREASERKFKEGAQNYRFIHLATHNITDDKQPMYSKIILAQTDDKNEDGFLQTYEVYNLRLNAELVVLSGCNTGLGRLSRGEGLIGVTRAFLYAGAPSLVVSLWPVNDESTAELMKYFYRNLKADMAKNQ
;
A
#
# COMPACT_ATOMS: atom_id res chain seq x y z
N MET A 1 3.12 32.24 23.48
CA MET A 1 1.71 31.82 23.22
C MET A 1 1.78 30.59 22.33
N PRO A 2 1.35 29.39 22.77
CA PRO A 2 1.37 28.25 21.85
C PRO A 2 0.07 28.21 21.03
N PHE A 3 0.23 28.33 19.72
CA PHE A 3 -0.79 28.04 18.71
C PHE A 3 -0.93 26.52 18.57
N LYS A 4 -2.16 26.01 18.67
CA LYS A 4 -2.49 24.59 18.49
C LYS A 4 -3.44 24.46 17.30
N SER A 5 -2.91 24.14 16.11
CA SER A 5 -3.75 23.67 15.01
C SER A 5 -4.03 22.18 15.21
N VAL A 6 -5.25 21.83 15.60
CA VAL A 6 -5.75 20.45 15.48
C VAL A 6 -6.33 20.33 14.07
N PHE A 7 -5.52 19.83 13.12
CA PHE A 7 -6.06 19.33 11.86
C PHE A 7 -6.79 18.02 12.17
N ARG A 8 -8.12 18.09 12.28
CA ARG A 8 -8.99 16.91 12.27
C ARG A 8 -8.95 16.40 10.82
N GLY A 9 -8.13 15.37 10.59
CA GLY A 9 -7.79 14.86 9.25
C GLY A 9 -9.02 14.69 8.36
N ALA A 10 -8.90 15.12 7.11
CA ALA A 10 -9.88 14.85 6.07
C ALA A 10 -10.22 13.36 6.07
N ARG A 11 -11.50 13.02 6.19
CA ARG A 11 -11.96 11.66 5.90
C ARG A 11 -11.62 11.41 4.43
N PHE A 12 -10.64 10.54 4.16
CA PHE A 12 -10.41 10.09 2.79
C PHE A 12 -11.68 9.41 2.30
N GLU A 13 -12.07 9.70 1.06
CA GLU A 13 -13.22 9.05 0.45
C GLU A 13 -12.98 7.53 0.38
N SER A 14 -14.07 6.77 0.48
CA SER A 14 -14.02 5.32 0.35
C SER A 14 -13.45 4.93 -1.02
N LEU A 15 -12.67 3.85 -1.06
CA LEU A 15 -12.22 3.20 -2.30
C LEU A 15 -13.18 2.04 -2.61
N PRO A 16 -14.29 2.28 -3.32
CA PRO A 16 -15.36 1.28 -3.47
C PRO A 16 -14.89 -0.02 -4.13
N TYR A 17 -13.86 0.05 -4.99
CA TYR A 17 -13.32 -1.11 -5.70
C TYR A 17 -12.12 -1.78 -5.02
N ALA A 18 -11.51 -1.16 -4.00
CA ALA A 18 -10.32 -1.73 -3.34
C ALA A 18 -10.63 -3.05 -2.63
N GLU A 19 -11.80 -3.15 -1.98
CA GLU A 19 -12.21 -4.41 -1.34
C GLU A 19 -12.47 -5.51 -2.39
N LEU A 20 -13.11 -5.16 -3.51
CA LEU A 20 -13.35 -6.10 -4.61
C LEU A 20 -12.02 -6.62 -5.19
N GLU A 21 -11.07 -5.70 -5.44
CA GLU A 21 -9.74 -6.00 -5.96
C GLU A 21 -9.00 -7.03 -5.09
N VAL A 22 -8.84 -6.76 -3.79
CA VAL A 22 -8.08 -7.67 -2.90
C VAL A 22 -8.77 -9.03 -2.74
N ARG A 23 -10.11 -9.07 -2.77
CA ARG A 23 -10.87 -10.33 -2.72
C ARG A 23 -10.68 -11.15 -4.00
N THR A 24 -10.79 -10.53 -5.17
CA THR A 24 -10.56 -11.20 -6.46
C THR A 24 -9.12 -11.68 -6.60
N ILE A 25 -8.13 -10.91 -6.13
CA ILE A 25 -6.72 -11.35 -6.14
C ILE A 25 -6.53 -12.58 -5.26
N ALA A 26 -7.13 -12.59 -4.06
CA ALA A 26 -7.00 -13.70 -3.11
C ALA A 26 -7.46 -15.05 -3.67
N GLU A 27 -8.46 -15.08 -4.55
CA GLU A 27 -8.94 -16.29 -5.25
C GLU A 27 -7.86 -16.97 -6.10
N ASN A 28 -6.78 -16.27 -6.45
CA ASN A 28 -5.67 -16.85 -7.21
C ASN A 28 -4.73 -17.70 -6.33
N PHE A 29 -4.85 -17.64 -5.00
CA PHE A 29 -3.93 -18.31 -4.08
C PHE A 29 -4.64 -19.36 -3.20
N GLU A 30 -3.98 -20.48 -2.92
CA GLU A 30 -4.50 -21.50 -2.00
C GLU A 30 -4.59 -21.00 -0.56
N LYS A 31 -3.65 -20.12 -0.18
CA LYS A 31 -3.59 -19.46 1.13
C LYS A 31 -3.43 -17.97 0.91
N ALA A 32 -4.43 -17.21 1.34
CA ALA A 32 -4.42 -15.75 1.29
C ALA A 32 -5.01 -15.20 2.59
N THR A 33 -4.50 -14.05 3.03
CA THR A 33 -5.08 -13.27 4.13
C THR A 33 -5.58 -11.96 3.55
N VAL A 34 -6.89 -11.76 3.59
CA VAL A 34 -7.53 -10.51 3.16
C VAL A 34 -7.85 -9.68 4.40
N VAL A 35 -7.34 -8.46 4.44
CA VAL A 35 -7.52 -7.53 5.56
C VAL A 35 -8.14 -6.25 5.01
N ILE A 36 -9.30 -5.85 5.55
CA ILE A 36 -10.12 -4.74 5.04
C ILE A 36 -10.72 -3.92 6.18
N GLY A 37 -11.22 -2.72 5.85
CA GLY A 37 -11.88 -1.85 6.82
C GLY A 37 -10.98 -1.55 8.02
N ARG A 38 -11.54 -1.58 9.24
CA ARG A 38 -10.78 -1.29 10.49
C ARG A 38 -9.65 -2.28 10.77
N GLU A 39 -9.70 -3.48 10.21
CA GLU A 39 -8.64 -4.47 10.38
C GLU A 39 -7.38 -4.11 9.57
N ALA A 40 -7.51 -3.35 8.48
CA ALA A 40 -6.41 -2.93 7.62
C ALA A 40 -5.58 -1.82 8.26
N SER A 41 -5.15 -2.05 9.50
CA SER A 41 -4.44 -1.12 10.36
C SER A 41 -2.93 -1.22 10.17
N GLU A 42 -2.27 -0.14 10.54
CA GLU A 42 -0.82 -0.03 10.49
C GLU A 42 -0.10 -1.04 11.37
N ARG A 43 -0.53 -1.23 12.62
CA ARG A 43 0.00 -2.28 13.51
C ARG A 43 -0.04 -3.65 12.85
N LYS A 44 -1.20 -4.05 12.34
CA LYS A 44 -1.39 -5.38 11.74
C LYS A 44 -0.49 -5.58 10.52
N PHE A 45 -0.29 -4.54 9.73
CA PHE A 45 0.67 -4.57 8.64
C PHE A 45 2.10 -4.77 9.15
N LYS A 46 2.58 -3.91 10.08
CA LYS A 46 3.94 -3.96 10.61
C LYS A 46 4.27 -5.31 11.27
N GLU A 47 3.33 -5.89 12.02
CA GLU A 47 3.52 -7.18 12.70
C GLU A 47 3.45 -8.38 11.74
N GLY A 48 2.57 -8.32 10.74
CA GLY A 48 2.24 -9.44 9.86
C GLY A 48 3.04 -9.53 8.57
N ALA A 49 3.45 -8.40 7.99
CA ALA A 49 3.96 -8.32 6.62
C ALA A 49 5.16 -9.23 6.35
N GLN A 50 6.03 -9.44 7.34
CA GLN A 50 7.20 -10.32 7.23
C GLN A 50 6.87 -11.78 6.91
N ASN A 51 5.63 -12.21 7.16
CA ASN A 51 5.20 -13.61 7.00
C ASN A 51 4.69 -13.92 5.58
N TYR A 52 4.68 -12.95 4.67
CA TYR A 52 4.08 -13.09 3.34
C TYR A 52 5.10 -12.90 2.22
N ARG A 53 5.04 -13.80 1.22
CA ARG A 53 5.84 -13.72 -0.01
C ARG A 53 5.27 -12.73 -1.03
N PHE A 54 3.95 -12.50 -0.99
CA PHE A 54 3.26 -11.54 -1.85
C PHE A 54 2.46 -10.59 -0.98
N ILE A 55 2.68 -9.30 -1.16
CA ILE A 55 1.96 -8.24 -0.44
C ILE A 55 1.27 -7.36 -1.47
N HIS A 56 -0.02 -7.11 -1.28
CA HIS A 56 -0.80 -6.21 -2.12
C HIS A 56 -1.51 -5.19 -1.23
N LEU A 57 -1.28 -3.91 -1.50
CA LEU A 57 -1.86 -2.79 -0.76
C LEU A 57 -2.78 -1.99 -1.69
N ALA A 58 -4.09 -2.21 -1.56
CA ALA A 58 -5.14 -1.48 -2.28
C ALA A 58 -5.65 -0.30 -1.44
N THR A 59 -4.88 0.79 -1.35
CA THR A 59 -5.15 1.89 -0.41
C THR A 59 -4.83 3.27 -0.99
N HIS A 60 -5.18 4.35 -0.29
CA HIS A 60 -4.76 5.70 -0.69
C HIS A 60 -3.31 5.94 -0.32
N ASN A 61 -2.59 6.69 -1.17
CA ASN A 61 -1.22 7.09 -0.92
C ASN A 61 -1.07 8.62 -1.02
N ILE A 62 -0.20 9.18 -0.18
CA ILE A 62 0.23 10.58 -0.25
C ILE A 62 1.74 10.57 -0.43
N THR A 63 2.20 11.21 -1.51
CA THR A 63 3.63 11.43 -1.76
C THR A 63 4.01 12.87 -1.42
N ASP A 64 5.15 13.03 -0.75
CA ASP A 64 5.74 14.33 -0.45
C ASP A 64 7.11 14.43 -1.12
N ASP A 65 7.19 15.15 -2.25
CA ASP A 65 8.46 15.33 -2.97
C ASP A 65 9.47 16.19 -2.21
N LYS A 66 9.03 17.06 -1.29
CA LYS A 66 9.95 17.91 -0.51
C LYS A 66 10.53 17.13 0.66
N GLN A 67 9.72 16.25 1.24
CA GLN A 67 10.12 15.40 2.35
C GLN A 67 9.74 13.93 2.08
N PRO A 68 10.45 13.24 1.16
CA PRO A 68 10.09 11.89 0.71
C PRO A 68 9.87 10.88 1.85
N MET A 69 10.62 11.02 2.95
CA MET A 69 10.52 10.17 4.14
C MET A 69 9.15 10.25 4.85
N TYR A 70 8.39 11.32 4.64
CA TYR A 70 7.04 11.53 5.21
C TYR A 70 5.92 11.19 4.22
N SER A 71 6.26 10.70 3.02
CA SER A 71 5.28 10.04 2.15
C SER A 71 4.68 8.85 2.89
N LYS A 72 3.39 8.60 2.69
CA LYS A 72 2.62 7.68 3.52
C LYS A 72 1.56 6.90 2.75
N ILE A 73 1.40 5.65 3.17
CA ILE A 73 0.32 4.76 2.79
C ILE A 73 -0.77 4.90 3.86
N ILE A 74 -1.99 5.22 3.43
CA ILE A 74 -3.11 5.45 4.34
C ILE A 74 -3.77 4.11 4.65
N LEU A 75 -3.74 3.76 5.93
CA LEU A 75 -4.33 2.56 6.52
C LEU A 75 -5.48 2.96 7.45
N ALA A 76 -6.12 1.96 8.04
CA ALA A 76 -7.24 2.19 8.93
C ALA A 76 -6.79 2.93 10.21
N GLN A 77 -7.44 4.06 10.47
CA GLN A 77 -7.32 4.74 11.77
C GLN A 77 -8.10 3.94 12.81
N THR A 78 -7.39 3.51 13.85
CA THR A 78 -7.95 2.72 14.96
C THR A 78 -7.80 3.49 16.28
N ASP A 79 -8.27 2.91 17.38
CA ASP A 79 -8.14 3.51 18.72
C ASP A 79 -6.75 3.27 19.35
N ASP A 80 -5.81 2.82 18.53
CA ASP A 80 -4.42 2.63 18.86
C ASP A 80 -3.73 3.96 19.16
N LYS A 81 -3.00 4.02 20.28
CA LYS A 81 -2.29 5.24 20.71
C LYS A 81 -0.88 5.35 20.14
N ASN A 82 -0.32 4.26 19.61
CA ASN A 82 1.04 4.21 19.10
C ASN A 82 1.12 4.27 17.57
N GLU A 83 -0.01 4.05 16.88
CA GLU A 83 -0.10 4.05 15.42
C GLU A 83 -1.16 5.07 15.00
N ASP A 84 -0.88 5.87 13.98
CA ASP A 84 -1.77 6.93 13.52
C ASP A 84 -2.57 6.55 12.26
N GLY A 85 -2.34 5.33 11.75
CA GLY A 85 -2.98 4.82 10.54
C GLY A 85 -2.31 5.33 9.27
N PHE A 86 -1.12 5.92 9.36
CA PHE A 86 -0.34 6.37 8.23
C PHE A 86 1.00 5.64 8.25
N LEU A 87 1.12 4.57 7.47
CA LEU A 87 2.40 3.90 7.32
C LEU A 87 3.35 4.78 6.51
N GLN A 88 4.28 5.42 7.20
CA GLN A 88 5.19 6.40 6.61
C GLN A 88 6.45 5.74 6.08
N THR A 89 7.08 6.39 5.09
CA THR A 89 8.22 5.82 4.36
C THR A 89 9.39 5.50 5.30
N TYR A 90 9.67 6.35 6.29
CA TYR A 90 10.72 6.08 7.28
C TYR A 90 10.42 4.85 8.16
N GLU A 91 9.15 4.51 8.35
CA GLU A 91 8.74 3.32 9.10
C GLU A 91 8.91 2.08 8.24
N VAL A 92 8.58 2.16 6.95
CA VAL A 92 8.82 1.09 5.98
C VAL A 92 10.31 0.72 5.93
N TYR A 93 11.23 1.70 5.97
CA TYR A 93 12.68 1.43 6.03
C TYR A 93 13.12 0.57 7.23
N ASN A 94 12.35 0.58 8.32
CA ASN A 94 12.66 -0.20 9.53
C ASN A 94 12.00 -1.59 9.53
N LEU A 95 11.21 -1.91 8.50
CA LEU A 95 10.60 -3.23 8.35
C LEU A 95 11.61 -4.27 7.88
N ARG A 96 11.27 -5.53 8.13
CA ARG A 96 11.93 -6.69 7.55
C ARG A 96 10.88 -7.53 6.84
N LEU A 97 10.92 -7.55 5.53
CA LEU A 97 9.98 -8.25 4.67
C LEU A 97 10.67 -9.48 4.06
N ASN A 98 9.92 -10.58 3.97
CA ASN A 98 10.30 -11.76 3.18
C ASN A 98 9.46 -11.81 1.88
N ALA A 99 9.00 -10.64 1.42
CA ALA A 99 8.17 -10.53 0.23
C ALA A 99 9.05 -10.64 -1.02
N GLU A 100 8.63 -11.44 -2.00
CA GLU A 100 9.19 -11.47 -3.35
C GLU A 100 8.64 -10.34 -4.21
N LEU A 101 7.40 -9.93 -3.93
CA LEU A 101 6.71 -8.87 -4.63
C LEU A 101 5.80 -8.08 -3.68
N VAL A 102 5.94 -6.76 -3.73
CA VAL A 102 5.00 -5.80 -3.14
C VAL A 102 4.28 -5.05 -4.26
N VAL A 103 2.95 -5.03 -4.22
CA VAL A 103 2.11 -4.24 -5.12
C VAL A 103 1.49 -3.10 -4.34
N LEU A 104 1.76 -1.87 -4.78
CA LEU A 104 1.15 -0.65 -4.26
C LEU A 104 0.08 -0.21 -5.26
N SER A 105 -1.16 -0.61 -4.98
CA SER A 105 -2.34 -0.35 -5.78
C SER A 105 -3.12 0.81 -5.15
N GLY A 106 -2.95 2.02 -5.65
CA GLY A 106 -3.49 3.17 -4.94
C GLY A 106 -3.36 4.49 -5.67
N CYS A 107 -4.35 5.36 -5.46
CA CYS A 107 -4.31 6.72 -5.97
C CYS A 107 -3.19 7.50 -5.26
N ASN A 108 -2.29 8.12 -6.03
CA ASN A 108 -1.50 9.23 -5.53
C ASN A 108 -2.42 10.44 -5.40
N THR A 109 -2.85 10.75 -4.18
CA THR A 109 -3.56 12.00 -3.88
C THR A 109 -2.55 13.14 -3.93
N GLY A 110 -2.18 13.52 -5.16
CA GLY A 110 -1.43 14.73 -5.42
C GLY A 110 -2.32 15.91 -5.06
N LEU A 111 -2.14 16.46 -3.86
CA LEU A 111 -2.64 17.79 -3.49
C LEU A 111 -1.95 18.83 -4.41
N GLY A 112 -2.42 18.93 -5.65
CA GLY A 112 -2.25 20.06 -6.57
C GLY A 112 -0.86 20.30 -7.16
N ARG A 113 0.14 19.45 -6.93
CA ARG A 113 1.44 19.56 -7.60
C ARG A 113 1.72 18.30 -8.39
N LEU A 114 2.00 18.44 -9.68
CA LEU A 114 2.65 17.40 -10.47
C LEU A 114 3.85 16.90 -9.67
N SER A 115 3.72 15.71 -9.08
CA SER A 115 4.84 15.11 -8.36
C SER A 115 5.96 14.88 -9.38
N ARG A 116 7.17 15.31 -9.05
CA ARG A 116 8.38 14.99 -9.83
C ARG A 116 8.76 13.51 -9.72
N GLY A 117 8.01 12.75 -8.93
CA GLY A 117 8.19 11.31 -8.70
C GLY A 117 9.13 11.00 -7.55
N GLU A 118 9.74 12.00 -6.90
CA GLU A 118 10.72 11.81 -5.84
C GLU A 118 10.12 11.18 -4.57
N GLY A 119 8.91 11.59 -4.18
CA GLY A 119 8.19 10.97 -3.06
C GLY A 119 7.86 9.50 -3.34
N LEU A 120 7.47 9.17 -4.56
CA LEU A 120 7.23 7.80 -5.00
C LEU A 120 8.52 6.96 -5.02
N ILE A 121 9.62 7.55 -5.49
CA ILE A 121 10.96 6.93 -5.42
C ILE A 121 11.33 6.64 -3.96
N GLY A 122 11.00 7.54 -3.03
CA GLY A 122 11.20 7.35 -1.60
C GLY A 122 10.48 6.12 -1.06
N VAL A 123 9.17 6.00 -1.33
CA VAL A 123 8.34 4.85 -0.92
C VAL A 123 8.87 3.55 -1.53
N THR A 124 9.11 3.54 -2.84
CA THR A 124 9.61 2.34 -3.53
C THR A 124 10.96 1.89 -2.98
N ARG A 125 11.90 2.83 -2.74
CA ARG A 125 13.20 2.53 -2.13
C ARG A 125 13.06 1.97 -0.73
N ALA A 126 12.11 2.45 0.07
CA ALA A 126 11.90 1.95 1.41
C ALA A 126 11.48 0.46 1.39
N PHE A 127 10.58 0.06 0.49
CA PHE A 127 10.20 -1.36 0.35
C PHE A 127 11.33 -2.24 -0.18
N LEU A 128 12.12 -1.73 -1.15
CA LEU A 128 13.32 -2.42 -1.61
C LEU A 128 14.29 -2.67 -0.46
N TYR A 129 14.54 -1.63 0.36
CA TYR A 129 15.42 -1.74 1.53
C TYR A 129 14.85 -2.67 2.61
N ALA A 130 13.53 -2.66 2.79
CA ALA A 130 12.84 -3.54 3.73
C ALA A 130 12.90 -5.02 3.32
N GLY A 131 13.36 -5.36 2.11
CA GLY A 131 13.57 -6.74 1.67
C GLY A 131 12.67 -7.23 0.54
N ALA A 132 11.87 -6.36 -0.08
CA ALA A 132 11.08 -6.71 -1.26
C ALA A 132 11.90 -6.50 -2.55
N PRO A 133 12.33 -7.52 -3.29
CA PRO A 133 13.20 -7.36 -4.46
C PRO A 133 12.43 -6.85 -5.70
N SER A 134 11.11 -6.99 -5.74
CA SER A 134 10.26 -6.56 -6.85
C SER A 134 9.09 -5.71 -6.35
N LEU A 135 8.76 -4.66 -7.11
CA LEU A 135 7.61 -3.81 -6.85
C LEU A 135 6.80 -3.53 -8.12
N VAL A 136 5.48 -3.50 -7.96
CA VAL A 136 4.54 -2.94 -8.96
C VAL A 136 3.83 -1.79 -8.29
N VAL A 137 3.83 -0.61 -8.93
CA VAL A 137 3.21 0.58 -8.36
C VAL A 137 2.34 1.27 -9.40
N SER A 138 1.13 1.64 -9.01
CA SER A 138 0.25 2.46 -9.84
C SER A 138 0.67 3.93 -9.84
N LEU A 139 0.80 4.51 -11.03
CA LEU A 139 1.07 5.94 -11.20
C LEU A 139 -0.21 6.79 -11.22
N TRP A 140 -1.35 6.17 -11.53
CA TRP A 140 -2.64 6.81 -11.71
C TRP A 140 -3.64 6.26 -10.69
N PRO A 141 -4.78 6.95 -10.48
CA PRO A 141 -5.88 6.40 -9.70
C PRO A 141 -6.26 4.99 -10.17
N VAL A 142 -6.14 4.02 -9.27
CA VAL A 142 -6.46 2.59 -9.50
C VAL A 142 -7.94 2.31 -9.22
N ASN A 143 -8.68 3.29 -8.72
CA ASN A 143 -10.04 3.09 -8.22
C ASN A 143 -11.10 3.01 -9.33
N ASP A 144 -10.74 2.53 -10.52
CA ASP A 144 -11.66 2.19 -11.60
C ASP A 144 -11.77 0.66 -11.79
N GLU A 145 -12.87 0.22 -12.39
CA GLU A 145 -13.13 -1.18 -12.72
C GLU A 145 -12.02 -1.80 -13.60
N SER A 146 -11.42 -0.99 -14.48
CA SER A 146 -10.38 -1.41 -15.41
C SER A 146 -9.09 -1.83 -14.71
N THR A 147 -8.69 -1.16 -13.63
CA THR A 147 -7.47 -1.53 -12.90
C THR A 147 -7.67 -2.79 -12.06
N ALA A 148 -8.86 -3.00 -11.51
CA ALA A 148 -9.20 -4.26 -10.86
C ALA A 148 -9.13 -5.46 -11.85
N GLU A 149 -9.61 -5.28 -13.08
CA GLU A 149 -9.43 -6.27 -14.15
C GLU A 149 -7.96 -6.49 -14.51
N LEU A 150 -7.18 -5.42 -14.65
CA LEU A 150 -5.74 -5.52 -14.93
C LEU A 150 -5.03 -6.34 -13.86
N MET A 151 -5.27 -6.06 -12.57
CA MET A 151 -4.64 -6.79 -11.47
C MET A 151 -5.09 -8.25 -11.42
N LYS A 152 -6.37 -8.54 -11.71
CA LYS A 152 -6.85 -9.91 -11.88
C LYS A 152 -6.04 -10.66 -12.95
N TYR A 153 -5.83 -10.06 -14.12
CA TYR A 153 -5.01 -10.67 -15.17
C TYR A 153 -3.54 -10.80 -14.79
N PHE A 154 -2.97 -9.78 -14.14
CA PHE A 154 -1.60 -9.80 -13.64
C PHE A 154 -1.36 -10.98 -12.71
N TYR A 155 -2.18 -11.15 -11.67
CA TYR A 155 -2.04 -12.24 -10.70
C TYR A 155 -2.34 -13.62 -11.31
N ARG A 156 -3.29 -13.72 -12.24
CA ARG A 156 -3.55 -14.97 -12.96
C ARG A 156 -2.33 -15.43 -13.75
N ASN A 157 -1.67 -14.51 -14.46
CA ASN A 157 -0.46 -14.83 -15.22
C ASN A 157 0.74 -15.10 -14.30
N LEU A 158 0.89 -14.34 -13.21
CA LEU A 158 1.92 -14.58 -12.20
C LEU A 158 1.81 -16.01 -11.64
N LYS A 159 0.60 -16.43 -11.24
CA LYS A 159 0.34 -17.80 -10.78
C LYS A 159 0.73 -18.85 -11.83
N ALA A 160 0.34 -18.62 -13.09
CA ALA A 160 0.62 -19.56 -14.18
C ALA A 160 2.13 -19.70 -14.45
N ASP A 161 2.90 -18.62 -14.36
CA ASP A 161 4.35 -18.68 -14.52
C ASP A 161 5.05 -19.31 -13.32
N MET A 162 4.58 -19.05 -12.09
CA MET A 162 5.08 -19.75 -10.91
C MET A 162 4.88 -21.26 -11.00
N ALA A 163 3.75 -21.72 -11.56
CA ALA A 163 3.47 -23.13 -11.76
C ALA A 163 4.33 -23.80 -12.85
N LYS A 164 4.92 -23.02 -13.76
CA LYS A 164 5.84 -23.53 -14.80
C LYS A 164 7.30 -23.60 -14.34
N ASN A 165 7.66 -22.81 -13.33
CA ASN A 165 9.02 -22.65 -12.82
C ASN A 165 9.27 -23.42 -11.51
N GLN A 166 8.37 -24.35 -11.15
CA GLN A 166 8.50 -25.33 -10.08
C GLN A 166 8.69 -26.72 -10.67
#